data_AF-A0AAJ5C121-F1
#
_entry.id   AF-A0AAJ5C121-F1
#
_cell.length_a   1.000
_cell.length_b   1.000
_cell.length_c   1.000
_cell.angle_alpha   90.00
_cell.angle_beta   90.00
_cell.angle_gamma   90.00
#
_symmetry.space_group_name_H-M   'P 1'
#
loop_
_entity.id
_entity.type
_entity.pdbx_description
1 polymer ?
#
loop_
_entity_poly.entity_id
_entity_poly.type
_entity_poly.pdbx_seq_one_letter_code
_entity_poly.pdbx_strand_id
1 'polypeptide(L)'
;MKKGVVIGIDPDVDKNGIAIYQRESKTLELYALSFFQLFDLLVSKKELIKEVIVEASWLIKKANFHNESKGVRVSSNIGSRTGANHEVGRKIIEMCEYLKIPCQGIRPLKKRWKGREGKITHEEFFKLTGYSFSTNQEKRDAGLLVWGY
;
A
#
# COMPACT_ATOMS: atom_id res chain seq x y z
N MET A 1 2.81 -13.45 -24.25
CA MET A 1 2.15 -12.96 -23.02
C MET A 1 2.76 -11.61 -22.67
N LYS A 2 1.95 -10.58 -22.35
CA LYS A 2 2.49 -9.28 -21.93
C LYS A 2 3.27 -9.48 -20.62
N LYS A 3 4.60 -9.39 -20.72
CA LYS A 3 5.52 -9.25 -19.58
C LYS A 3 5.13 -7.96 -18.89
N GLY A 4 4.71 -8.00 -17.64
CA GLY A 4 4.24 -6.80 -16.98
C GLY A 4 4.36 -6.86 -15.48
N VAL A 5 4.76 -5.73 -14.92
CA VAL A 5 4.98 -5.57 -13.49
C VAL A 5 3.65 -5.41 -12.76
N VAL A 6 3.56 -6.01 -11.58
CA VAL A 6 2.47 -5.75 -10.63
C VAL A 6 2.97 -4.70 -9.65
N ILE A 7 2.19 -3.65 -9.44
CA ILE A 7 2.53 -2.59 -8.49
C ILE A 7 1.58 -2.65 -7.29
N GLY A 8 2.12 -2.77 -6.08
CA GLY A 8 1.38 -2.69 -4.83
C GLY A 8 1.58 -1.32 -4.20
N ILE A 9 0.51 -0.73 -3.67
CA ILE A 9 0.51 0.60 -3.08
C ILE A 9 -0.20 0.56 -1.73
N ASP A 10 0.54 0.90 -0.67
CA ASP A 10 0.01 1.21 0.66
C ASP A 10 -0.08 2.74 0.82
N PRO A 11 -1.28 3.34 0.76
CA PRO A 11 -1.43 4.78 0.82
C PRO A 11 -1.08 5.36 2.18
N ASP A 12 -0.37 6.49 2.18
CA ASP A 12 -0.11 7.31 3.37
C ASP A 12 -0.21 8.81 3.02
N VAL A 13 -0.52 9.63 4.02
CA VAL A 13 -0.67 11.09 3.86
C VAL A 13 0.63 11.81 3.47
N ASP A 14 1.80 11.28 3.84
CA ASP A 14 3.11 11.85 3.49
C ASP A 14 3.78 11.05 2.37
N LYS A 15 4.03 9.76 2.61
CA LYS A 15 4.75 8.89 1.66
C LYS A 15 4.14 7.51 1.55
N ASN A 16 3.66 7.21 0.36
CA ASN A 16 3.04 5.95 0.00
C ASN A 16 4.09 4.84 -0.09
N GLY A 17 3.83 3.70 0.54
CA GLY A 17 4.61 2.49 0.36
C GLY A 17 4.34 1.90 -1.02
N ILE A 18 5.38 1.70 -1.82
CA ILE A 18 5.25 1.16 -3.20
C ILE A 18 6.08 -0.11 -3.32
N ALA A 19 5.51 -1.13 -3.93
CA ALA A 19 6.20 -2.33 -4.34
C ALA A 19 6.04 -2.56 -5.84
N ILE A 20 7.14 -2.75 -6.56
CA ILE A 20 7.13 -3.15 -7.96
C ILE A 20 7.65 -4.58 -8.05
N TYR A 21 6.79 -5.49 -8.50
CA TYR A 21 7.13 -6.90 -8.61
C TYR A 21 7.06 -7.39 -10.05
N GLN A 22 8.19 -7.89 -10.53
CA GLN A 22 8.28 -8.57 -11.82
C GLN A 22 8.28 -10.08 -11.60
N ARG A 23 7.18 -10.75 -12.00
CA ARG A 23 6.98 -12.18 -11.70
C ARG A 23 8.00 -13.10 -12.38
N GLU A 24 8.45 -12.73 -13.57
CA GLU A 24 9.35 -13.54 -14.40
C GLU A 24 10.76 -13.61 -13.81
N SER A 25 11.32 -12.46 -13.43
CA SER A 25 12.64 -12.34 -12.81
C SER A 25 12.60 -12.51 -11.29
N LYS A 26 11.40 -12.57 -10.69
CA LYS A 26 11.17 -12.54 -9.23
C LYS A 26 11.86 -11.34 -8.56
N THR A 27 11.94 -10.20 -9.25
CA THR A 27 12.57 -8.99 -8.72
C THR A 27 11.52 -8.13 -8.03
N LEU A 28 11.85 -7.73 -6.79
CA LEU A 28 11.03 -6.86 -5.97
C LEU A 28 11.79 -5.56 -5.67
N GLU A 29 11.19 -4.44 -6.05
CA GLU A 29 11.69 -3.10 -5.72
C GLU A 29 10.70 -2.43 -4.77
N LEU A 30 11.21 -1.73 -3.75
CA LEU A 30 10.39 -1.08 -2.73
C LEU A 30 10.75 0.40 -2.60
N TYR A 31 9.73 1.24 -2.55
CA TYR A 31 9.87 2.70 -2.44
C TYR A 31 8.93 3.27 -1.37
N ALA A 32 9.26 4.47 -0.91
CA ALA A 32 8.37 5.32 -0.13
C ALA A 32 8.32 6.68 -0.82
N LEU A 33 7.24 6.97 -1.54
CA LEU A 33 7.15 8.10 -2.47
C LEU A 33 6.01 9.03 -2.08
N SER A 34 6.24 10.34 -2.22
CA SER A 34 5.14 11.31 -2.14
C SER A 34 4.17 11.10 -3.31
N PHE A 35 2.98 11.69 -3.22
CA PHE A 35 1.92 11.49 -4.22
C PHE A 35 2.38 11.79 -5.67
N PHE A 36 3.05 12.91 -5.90
CA PHE A 36 3.52 13.25 -7.26
C PHE A 36 4.74 12.44 -7.70
N GLN A 37 5.60 12.00 -6.77
CA GLN A 37 6.68 11.05 -7.11
C GLN A 37 6.11 9.70 -7.56
N LEU A 38 5.01 9.25 -6.94
CA LEU A 38 4.28 8.08 -7.39
C LEU A 38 3.65 8.32 -8.77
N PHE A 39 3.05 9.48 -9.03
CA PHE A 39 2.54 9.84 -10.35
C PHE A 39 3.63 9.70 -11.43
N ASP A 40 4.80 10.30 -11.21
CA ASP A 40 5.93 10.24 -12.15
C ASP A 40 6.39 8.79 -12.40
N LEU A 41 6.41 7.97 -11.36
CA LEU A 41 6.73 6.54 -11.46
C LEU A 41 5.70 5.79 -12.31
N LEU A 42 4.40 6.03 -12.10
CA LEU A 42 3.35 5.36 -12.87
C LEU A 42 3.36 5.79 -14.34
N VAL A 43 3.59 7.08 -14.61
CA VAL A 43 3.73 7.59 -15.99
C VAL A 43 4.93 6.96 -16.68
N SER A 44 6.10 6.95 -16.02
CA SER A 44 7.33 6.42 -16.62
C SER A 44 7.30 4.90 -16.86
N LYS A 45 6.52 4.15 -16.07
CA LYS A 45 6.41 2.69 -16.18
C LYS A 45 5.11 2.21 -16.85
N LYS A 46 4.24 3.12 -17.28
CA LYS A 46 2.86 2.83 -17.74
C LYS A 46 2.76 1.62 -18.69
N GLU A 47 3.59 1.57 -19.72
CA GLU A 47 3.55 0.52 -20.74
C GLU A 47 3.98 -0.88 -20.22
N LEU A 48 4.68 -0.90 -19.09
CA LEU A 48 5.14 -2.13 -18.43
C LEU A 48 4.16 -2.60 -17.35
N ILE A 49 3.23 -1.76 -16.90
CA ILE A 49 2.34 -2.09 -15.79
C ILE A 49 1.27 -3.05 -16.27
N LYS A 50 1.21 -4.21 -15.62
CA LYS A 50 0.12 -5.17 -15.80
C LYS A 50 -1.11 -4.75 -14.99
N GLU A 51 -0.89 -4.45 -13.71
CA GLU A 51 -1.94 -4.04 -12.78
C GLU A 51 -1.34 -3.29 -11.58
N VAL A 52 -2.15 -2.42 -10.99
CA VAL A 52 -1.91 -1.73 -9.71
C VAL A 52 -2.89 -2.26 -8.67
N ILE A 53 -2.39 -2.59 -7.48
CA ILE A 53 -3.15 -3.05 -6.33
C ILE A 53 -2.96 -2.02 -5.23
N VAL A 54 -4.06 -1.38 -4.81
CA VAL A 54 -4.04 -0.34 -3.78
C VAL A 54 -4.68 -0.88 -2.51
N GLU A 55 -4.05 -0.71 -1.35
CA GLU A 55 -4.72 -0.95 -0.07
C GLU A 55 -5.86 0.06 0.12
N ALA A 56 -7.06 -0.46 0.33
CA ALA A 56 -8.30 0.30 0.40
C ALA A 56 -8.97 0.14 1.78
N SER A 57 -8.37 0.76 2.80
CA SER A 57 -8.84 0.74 4.19
C SER A 57 -10.26 1.30 4.37
N TRP A 58 -10.73 2.18 3.47
CA TRP A 58 -12.11 2.67 3.45
C TRP A 58 -13.16 1.61 3.09
N LEU A 59 -12.76 0.43 2.62
CA LEU A 59 -13.68 -0.69 2.35
C LEU A 59 -14.09 -1.44 3.64
N ILE A 60 -13.50 -1.11 4.79
CA ILE A 60 -13.87 -1.70 6.09
C ILE A 60 -15.14 -1.01 6.62
N LYS A 61 -16.27 -1.74 6.63
CA LYS A 61 -17.59 -1.24 7.05
C LYS A 61 -17.71 -0.85 8.54
N LYS A 62 -16.87 -1.43 9.41
CA LYS A 62 -16.81 -1.10 10.84
C LYS A 62 -15.53 -0.33 11.10
N ALA A 63 -15.61 0.98 11.11
CA ALA A 63 -14.63 1.74 11.88
C ALA A 63 -14.98 1.49 13.36
N ASN A 64 -14.28 0.53 13.99
CA ASN A 64 -14.41 0.28 15.42
C ASN A 64 -13.82 1.47 16.18
N PHE A 65 -14.50 2.61 16.17
CA PHE A 65 -14.23 3.73 17.07
C PHE A 65 -14.79 3.39 18.45
N HIS A 66 -14.38 2.27 19.05
CA HIS A 66 -14.53 2.07 20.49
C HIS A 66 -13.47 2.95 21.18
N ASN A 67 -13.70 4.26 21.13
CA ASN A 67 -12.90 5.29 21.79
C ASN A 67 -13.73 5.95 22.90
N GLU A 68 -14.67 5.23 23.53
CA GLU A 68 -15.43 5.75 24.68
C GLU A 68 -14.50 6.17 25.83
N SER A 69 -13.27 5.64 25.88
CA SER A 69 -12.23 5.96 26.86
C SER A 69 -11.24 7.07 26.43
N LYS A 70 -11.35 7.63 25.22
CA LYS A 70 -10.45 8.69 24.73
C LYS A 70 -11.22 9.99 24.51
N GLY A 71 -10.69 11.11 25.02
CA GLY A 71 -11.34 12.42 24.92
C GLY A 71 -11.67 12.82 23.47
N VAL A 72 -12.78 13.55 23.30
CA VAL A 72 -13.38 13.95 22.01
C VAL A 72 -12.34 14.46 21.00
N ARG A 73 -11.44 15.35 21.44
CA ARG A 73 -10.37 15.93 20.61
C ARG A 73 -9.44 14.89 19.99
N VAL A 74 -9.07 13.86 20.74
CA VAL A 74 -8.19 12.77 20.26
C VAL A 74 -8.92 11.93 19.22
N SER A 75 -10.21 11.63 19.47
CA SER A 75 -11.03 10.88 18.53
C SER A 75 -11.22 11.62 17.20
N SER A 76 -11.53 12.93 17.25
CA SER A 76 -11.66 13.77 16.07
C SER A 76 -10.36 13.85 15.26
N ASN A 77 -9.22 14.01 15.92
CA ASN A 77 -7.92 14.03 15.24
C ASN A 77 -7.61 12.70 14.53
N ILE A 78 -7.89 11.56 15.18
CA ILE A 78 -7.72 10.24 14.57
C ILE A 78 -8.63 10.12 13.35
N GLY A 79 -9.91 10.48 13.49
CA GLY A 79 -10.87 10.45 12.39
C GLY A 79 -10.43 11.31 11.19
N SER A 80 -9.94 12.52 11.45
CA SER A 80 -9.42 13.41 10.40
C SER A 80 -8.21 12.83 9.68
N ARG A 81 -7.26 12.23 10.39
CA ARG A 81 -6.08 11.59 9.79
C ARG A 81 -6.46 10.36 8.96
N THR A 82 -7.37 9.54 9.47
CA THR A 82 -7.93 8.39 8.75
C THR A 82 -8.65 8.84 7.47
N GLY A 83 -9.46 9.91 7.56
CA GLY A 83 -10.13 10.49 6.41
C GLY A 83 -9.16 11.01 5.34
N ALA A 84 -8.12 11.73 5.75
CA ALA A 84 -7.08 12.20 4.85
C ALA A 84 -6.36 11.04 4.15
N ASN A 85 -6.04 9.96 4.87
CA ASN A 85 -5.42 8.78 4.26
C ASN A 85 -6.34 8.10 3.24
N HIS A 86 -7.62 7.96 3.57
CA HIS A 86 -8.61 7.40 2.64
C HIS A 86 -8.72 8.23 1.36
N GLU A 87 -8.65 9.55 1.47
CA GLU A 87 -8.69 10.43 0.30
C GLU A 87 -7.46 10.25 -0.59
N VAL A 88 -6.26 10.12 -0.01
CA VAL A 88 -5.04 9.82 -0.77
C VAL A 88 -5.20 8.51 -1.55
N GLY A 89 -5.66 7.44 -0.91
CA GLY A 89 -5.87 6.16 -1.59
C GLY A 89 -6.91 6.24 -2.73
N ARG A 90 -7.99 7.01 -2.55
CA ARG A 90 -8.99 7.26 -3.61
C ARG A 90 -8.39 8.05 -4.77
N LYS A 91 -7.59 9.08 -4.48
CA LYS A 91 -6.89 9.88 -5.48
C LYS A 91 -5.87 9.06 -6.27
N ILE A 92 -5.25 8.07 -5.65
CA ILE A 92 -4.37 7.13 -6.35
C ILE A 92 -5.15 6.26 -7.34
N ILE A 93 -6.34 5.80 -6.97
CA ILE A 93 -7.20 5.03 -7.88
C ILE A 93 -7.69 5.91 -9.03
N GLU A 94 -8.20 7.11 -8.75
CA GLU A 94 -8.61 8.10 -9.76
C GLU A 94 -7.45 8.43 -10.72
N MET A 95 -6.23 8.59 -10.19
CA MET A 95 -5.03 8.78 -10.99
C MET A 95 -4.75 7.59 -11.91
N CYS A 96 -4.88 6.35 -11.42
CA CYS A 96 -4.71 5.16 -12.27
C CYS A 96 -5.76 5.11 -13.39
N GLU A 97 -7.01 5.44 -13.09
CA GLU A 97 -8.10 5.55 -14.08
C GLU A 97 -7.78 6.59 -15.15
N TYR A 98 -7.35 7.79 -14.75
CA TYR A 98 -6.91 8.86 -15.66
C TYR A 98 -5.77 8.40 -16.58
N LEU A 99 -4.78 7.71 -16.00
CA LEU A 99 -3.64 7.15 -16.74
C LEU A 99 -4.01 5.92 -17.59
N LYS A 100 -5.24 5.40 -17.49
CA LYS A 100 -5.70 4.16 -18.13
C LYS A 100 -4.86 2.94 -17.73
N ILE A 101 -4.44 2.90 -16.47
CA ILE A 101 -3.70 1.79 -15.87
C ILE A 101 -4.71 0.87 -15.16
N PRO A 102 -4.71 -0.45 -15.41
CA PRO A 102 -5.56 -1.38 -14.67
C PRO A 102 -5.26 -1.29 -13.18
N CYS A 103 -6.27 -0.97 -12.37
CA CYS A 103 -6.11 -0.74 -10.93
C CYS A 103 -7.28 -1.35 -10.15
N GLN A 104 -6.99 -1.91 -8.99
CA GLN A 104 -7.98 -2.41 -8.05
C GLN A 104 -7.64 -2.02 -6.62
N GLY A 105 -8.66 -1.64 -5.85
CA GLY A 105 -8.56 -1.47 -4.40
C GLY A 105 -8.87 -2.79 -3.70
N ILE A 106 -8.00 -3.23 -2.79
CA ILE A 106 -8.23 -4.43 -1.98
C ILE A 106 -8.32 -4.07 -0.49
N ARG A 107 -9.06 -4.85 0.29
CA ARG A 107 -9.12 -4.62 1.74
C ARG A 107 -7.74 -4.82 2.38
N PRO A 108 -7.45 -4.11 3.48
CA PRO A 108 -6.22 -4.32 4.24
C PRO A 108 -6.01 -5.79 4.59
N LEU A 109 -4.76 -6.21 4.48
CA LEU A 109 -4.36 -7.58 4.70
C LEU A 109 -4.55 -7.95 6.18
N LYS A 110 -4.87 -9.21 6.44
CA LYS A 110 -5.08 -9.67 7.83
C LYS A 110 -3.75 -9.61 8.58
N LYS A 111 -3.71 -8.86 9.68
CA LYS A 111 -2.57 -8.82 10.59
C LYS A 111 -2.44 -10.16 11.32
N ARG A 112 -1.44 -10.96 10.95
CA ARG A 112 -1.22 -12.34 11.44
C ARG A 112 0.25 -12.65 11.73
N TRP A 113 1.09 -11.62 11.81
CA TRP A 113 2.53 -11.74 11.88
C TRP A 113 3.06 -11.52 13.30
N LYS A 114 4.34 -11.80 13.53
CA LYS A 114 4.92 -11.78 14.88
C LYS A 114 5.23 -10.39 15.41
N GLY A 115 5.22 -9.36 14.57
CA GLY A 115 5.48 -7.99 14.99
C GLY A 115 4.35 -7.37 15.80
N ARG A 116 4.61 -6.18 16.33
CA ARG A 116 3.65 -5.40 17.12
C ARG A 116 2.32 -5.25 16.38
N GLU A 117 1.21 -5.49 17.09
CA GLU A 117 -0.15 -5.45 16.53
C GLU A 117 -0.39 -6.41 15.35
N GLY A 118 0.40 -7.47 15.22
CA GLY A 118 0.29 -8.45 14.13
C GLY A 118 0.91 -8.00 12.81
N LYS A 119 1.76 -6.96 12.84
CA LYS A 119 2.50 -6.44 11.68
C LYS A 119 3.66 -7.34 11.29
N ILE A 120 3.94 -7.44 9.99
CA ILE A 120 5.07 -8.23 9.49
C ILE A 120 6.41 -7.61 9.89
N THR A 121 7.32 -8.45 10.42
CA THR A 121 8.69 -7.98 10.74
C THR A 121 9.59 -7.97 9.50
N HIS A 122 10.74 -7.31 9.59
CA HIS A 122 11.74 -7.32 8.52
C HIS A 122 12.24 -8.74 8.25
N GLU A 123 12.48 -9.54 9.29
CA GLU A 123 12.97 -10.91 9.16
C GLU A 123 11.93 -11.84 8.50
N GLU A 124 10.65 -11.67 8.85
CA GLU A 124 9.55 -12.41 8.20
C GLU A 124 9.42 -12.01 6.73
N PHE A 125 9.52 -10.71 6.43
CA PHE A 125 9.47 -10.20 5.07
C PHE A 125 10.65 -10.68 4.21
N PHE A 126 11.87 -10.68 4.76
CA PHE A 126 13.05 -11.25 4.10
C PHE A 126 12.86 -12.74 3.81
N LYS A 127 12.35 -13.53 4.77
CA LYS A 127 12.08 -14.96 4.55
C LYS A 127 11.05 -15.21 3.47
N LEU A 128 10.06 -14.32 3.34
CA LEU A 128 8.99 -14.45 2.34
C LEU A 128 9.44 -14.06 0.93
N THR A 129 10.21 -12.96 0.81
CA THR A 129 10.49 -12.28 -0.47
C THR A 129 11.94 -12.37 -0.92
N GLY A 130 12.86 -12.70 -0.02
CA GLY A 130 14.31 -12.60 -0.23
C GLY A 130 14.85 -11.17 -0.18
N TYR A 131 14.03 -10.16 0.11
CA TYR A 131 14.44 -8.76 0.11
C TYR A 131 15.29 -8.41 1.34
N SER A 132 16.59 -8.19 1.13
CA SER A 132 17.59 -8.04 2.20
C SER A 132 17.92 -6.59 2.59
N PHE A 133 17.41 -5.60 1.86
CA PHE A 133 17.67 -4.18 2.17
C PHE A 133 16.70 -3.67 3.25
N SER A 134 17.09 -2.58 3.92
CA SER A 134 16.27 -1.96 4.97
C SER A 134 14.84 -1.63 4.49
N THR A 135 13.85 -2.00 5.29
CA THR A 135 12.42 -1.73 5.03
C THR A 135 11.75 -1.02 6.20
N ASN A 136 10.84 -0.09 5.89
CA ASN A 136 9.85 0.42 6.84
C ASN A 136 8.53 -0.36 6.71
N GLN A 137 7.54 -0.03 7.52
CA GLN A 137 6.28 -0.77 7.56
C GLN A 137 5.51 -0.66 6.25
N GLU A 138 5.40 0.56 5.72
CA GLU A 138 4.63 0.90 4.52
C GLU A 138 5.19 0.15 3.29
N LYS A 139 6.52 0.05 3.16
CA LYS A 139 7.17 -0.76 2.12
C LYS A 139 6.84 -2.25 2.24
N ARG A 140 6.80 -2.78 3.46
CA ARG A 140 6.49 -4.20 3.67
C ARG A 140 5.04 -4.50 3.35
N ASP A 141 4.12 -3.64 3.78
CA ASP A 141 2.69 -3.79 3.52
C ASP A 141 2.41 -3.72 2.01
N ALA A 142 3.00 -2.75 1.30
CA ALA A 142 2.95 -2.69 -0.17
C ALA A 142 3.53 -3.95 -0.85
N GLY A 143 4.64 -4.49 -0.30
CA GLY A 143 5.24 -5.73 -0.77
C GLY A 143 4.34 -6.96 -0.60
N LEU A 144 3.54 -7.01 0.46
CA LEU A 144 2.59 -8.10 0.66
C LEU A 144 1.42 -8.05 -0.34
N LEU A 145 0.98 -6.87 -0.76
CA LEU A 145 -0.07 -6.70 -1.77
C LEU A 145 0.28 -7.41 -3.08
N VAL A 146 1.52 -7.26 -3.56
CA VAL A 146 1.98 -7.90 -4.80
C VAL A 146 2.30 -9.38 -4.65
N TRP A 147 2.59 -9.82 -3.42
CA TRP A 147 2.87 -11.22 -3.10
C TRP A 147 1.59 -12.05 -2.90
N GLY A 148 0.45 -11.40 -2.60
CA GLY A 148 -0.87 -12.02 -2.46
C GLY A 148 -1.20 -12.52 -1.06
N TYR A 149 -0.69 -11.87 0.00
CA TYR A 149 -0.77 -12.35 1.39
C TYR A 149 -1.59 -11.47 2.31
#